data_AF-A0A2E4PNA3-F1
#
_entry.id   AF-A0A2E4PNA3-F1
#
_cell.length_a   1.000
_cell.length_b   1.000
_cell.length_c   1.000
_cell.angle_alpha   90.00
_cell.angle_beta   90.00
_cell.angle_gamma   90.00
#
_symmetry.space_group_name_H-M   'P 1'
#
loop_
_entity.id
_entity.type
_entity.pdbx_description
1 polymer ?
#
loop_
_entity_poly.entity_id
_entity_poly.type
_entity_poly.pdbx_seq_one_letter_code
_entity_poly.pdbx_strand_id
1 'polypeptide(L)'
;MSKKILIIILLSLFICSCKKRQEKIEIYLLENSVSSDEGIPLVKYLKIKKMPYDPNRINKNYNYDSIKKQMIYGGKFSVDKTNLQALPIIEDKDILKFNLSRSELILTKRGQYTLSFLDKNINQFAICVDGNPILTGYFRYNYSSVIYSWNYIGYNYYKDKEKLENPKFVIFHNLNYSDWKPVLTNLEDYPKLLQAFEKSGRLQR
;
A
#
# COMPACT_ATOMS: atom_id res chain seq x y z
N MET A 1 10.52 -43.53 -38.18
CA MET A 1 10.80 -42.13 -37.83
C MET A 1 12.28 -42.02 -37.45
N SER A 2 13.08 -41.22 -38.16
CA SER A 2 14.54 -41.24 -37.94
C SER A 2 14.90 -40.60 -36.58
N LYS A 3 15.93 -41.12 -35.89
CA LYS A 3 16.42 -40.56 -34.62
C LYS A 3 16.71 -39.05 -34.70
N LYS A 4 17.03 -38.53 -35.89
CA LYS A 4 17.27 -37.10 -36.15
C LYS A 4 16.00 -36.25 -36.00
N ILE A 5 14.83 -36.76 -36.40
CA ILE A 5 13.56 -36.03 -36.27
C ILE A 5 13.14 -35.90 -34.80
N LEU A 6 13.38 -36.94 -34.00
CA LEU A 6 13.07 -36.92 -32.56
C LEU A 6 13.91 -35.88 -31.79
N ILE A 7 15.20 -35.74 -32.14
CA ILE A 7 16.11 -34.76 -31.54
C ILE A 7 15.69 -33.33 -31.86
N ILE A 8 15.25 -33.06 -33.09
CA ILE A 8 14.77 -31.72 -33.51
C ILE A 8 13.49 -31.33 -32.74
N ILE A 9 12.57 -32.28 -32.54
CA ILE A 9 11.35 -32.05 -31.75
C ILE A 9 11.67 -31.84 -30.27
N LEU A 10 12.63 -32.58 -29.70
CA LEU A 10 13.07 -32.37 -28.32
C LEU A 10 13.76 -31.01 -28.13
N LEU A 11 14.59 -30.58 -29.09
CA LEU A 11 15.22 -29.26 -29.04
C LEU A 11 14.19 -28.12 -29.18
N SER A 12 13.18 -28.25 -30.05
CA SER A 12 12.16 -27.21 -30.22
C SER A 12 11.27 -27.05 -28.98
N LEU A 13 11.05 -28.13 -28.21
CA LEU A 13 10.35 -28.09 -26.93
C LEU A 13 11.14 -27.36 -25.83
N PHE A 14 12.48 -27.42 -25.85
CA PHE A 14 13.34 -26.70 -24.90
C PHE A 14 13.37 -25.18 -25.15
N ILE A 15 13.25 -24.74 -26.40
CA ILE A 15 13.33 -23.31 -26.76
C ILE A 15 12.02 -22.56 -26.42
N CYS A 16 10.89 -23.27 -26.29
CA CYS A 16 9.59 -22.68 -25.98
C CYS A 16 9.28 -22.53 -24.48
N SER A 17 10.14 -22.99 -23.57
CA SER A 17 9.79 -23.09 -22.13
C SER A 17 10.22 -21.89 -21.27
N CYS A 18 11.09 -20.99 -21.74
CA CYS A 18 11.48 -19.80 -20.98
C CYS A 18 10.52 -18.62 -21.17
N LYS A 19 9.24 -18.78 -20.79
CA LYS A 19 8.43 -17.60 -20.46
C LYS A 19 8.94 -17.06 -19.14
N LYS A 20 9.63 -15.91 -19.16
CA LYS A 20 9.97 -15.19 -17.92
C LYS A 20 8.68 -15.03 -17.12
N ARG A 21 8.65 -15.58 -15.92
CA ARG A 21 7.52 -15.40 -15.00
C ARG A 21 7.31 -13.91 -14.81
N GLN A 22 6.12 -13.43 -15.16
CA GLN A 22 5.74 -12.05 -14.90
C GLN A 22 5.55 -11.87 -13.40
N GLU A 23 6.25 -10.91 -12.82
CA GLU A 23 6.12 -10.51 -11.42
C GLU A 23 4.69 -10.06 -11.15
N LYS A 24 4.06 -10.58 -10.09
CA LYS A 24 2.72 -10.16 -9.67
C LYS A 24 2.82 -8.92 -8.79
N ILE A 25 1.95 -7.94 -9.03
CA ILE A 25 1.82 -6.75 -8.19
C ILE A 25 0.48 -6.85 -7.49
N GLU A 26 0.46 -6.81 -6.17
CA GLU A 26 -0.73 -7.08 -5.36
C GLU A 26 -0.83 -6.06 -4.23
N ILE A 27 -2.04 -5.80 -3.72
CA ILE A 27 -2.23 -4.97 -2.53
C ILE A 27 -2.89 -5.82 -1.46
N TYR A 28 -2.26 -5.87 -0.30
CA TYR A 28 -2.72 -6.61 0.87
C TYR A 28 -3.13 -5.63 1.96
N LEU A 29 -4.15 -6.00 2.72
CA LEU A 29 -4.34 -5.46 4.06
C LEU A 29 -3.44 -6.21 5.04
N LEU A 30 -3.13 -5.56 6.16
CA LEU A 30 -2.46 -6.21 7.28
C LEU A 30 -3.47 -7.06 8.07
N GLU A 31 -3.01 -8.20 8.60
CA GLU A 31 -3.77 -9.06 9.50
C GLU A 31 -4.04 -8.34 10.83
N ASN A 32 -3.01 -7.68 11.36
CA ASN A 32 -3.08 -6.86 12.56
C ASN A 32 -2.41 -5.52 12.30
N SER A 33 -2.95 -4.45 12.89
CA SER A 33 -2.32 -3.15 12.77
C SER A 33 -0.93 -3.16 13.42
N VAL A 34 0.06 -2.64 12.71
CA VAL A 34 1.45 -2.54 13.15
C VAL A 34 1.72 -1.11 13.61
N SER A 35 2.44 -0.98 14.72
CA SER A 35 2.84 0.32 15.26
C SER A 35 3.81 1.03 14.32
N SER A 36 3.80 2.36 14.35
CA SER A 36 4.78 3.16 13.63
C SER A 36 6.20 2.92 14.17
N ASP A 37 7.17 2.88 13.27
CA ASP A 37 8.62 2.87 13.52
C ASP A 37 9.11 4.27 13.98
N GLU A 38 8.26 5.29 13.87
CA GLU A 38 8.60 6.68 14.20
C GLU A 38 8.10 7.09 15.59
N GLY A 39 8.95 7.79 16.35
CA GLY A 39 8.59 8.36 17.64
C GLY A 39 8.46 7.32 18.77
N ILE A 40 7.81 7.73 19.87
CA ILE A 40 7.62 6.90 21.07
C ILE A 40 6.14 6.53 21.18
N PRO A 41 5.76 5.28 21.49
CA PRO A 41 4.37 4.93 21.73
C PRO A 41 3.68 5.90 22.69
N LEU A 42 2.51 6.44 22.31
CA LEU A 42 1.85 7.52 23.05
C LEU A 42 1.60 7.12 24.51
N VAL A 43 1.11 5.90 24.74
CA VAL A 43 0.88 5.37 26.10
C VAL A 43 2.16 5.37 26.93
N LYS A 44 3.31 5.03 26.33
CA LYS A 44 4.62 5.07 26.99
C LYS A 44 5.01 6.51 27.32
N TYR A 45 4.83 7.43 26.37
CA TYR A 45 5.11 8.85 26.58
C TYR A 45 4.29 9.45 27.74
N LEU A 46 2.97 9.22 27.75
CA LEU A 46 2.07 9.73 28.78
C LEU A 46 2.44 9.21 30.18
N LYS A 47 2.82 7.92 30.29
CA LYS A 47 3.33 7.34 31.55
C LYS A 47 4.60 8.04 32.03
N ILE A 48 5.58 8.24 31.13
CA ILE A 48 6.84 8.93 31.46
C ILE A 48 6.55 10.37 31.94
N LYS A 49 5.60 11.05 31.32
CA LYS A 49 5.21 12.42 31.68
C LYS A 49 4.20 12.52 32.82
N LYS A 50 3.77 11.39 33.39
CA LYS A 50 2.71 11.32 34.42
C LYS A 50 1.43 12.06 34.01
N MET A 51 1.10 12.03 32.72
CA MET A 51 -0.11 12.64 32.19
C MET A 51 -1.28 11.66 32.35
N PRO A 52 -2.46 12.10 32.83
CA PRO A 52 -3.63 11.24 32.93
C PRO A 52 -4.12 10.86 31.53
N TYR A 53 -4.57 9.61 31.37
CA TYR A 53 -5.17 9.13 30.14
C TYR A 53 -6.17 7.99 30.41
N ASP A 54 -7.17 7.85 29.55
CA ASP A 54 -8.12 6.75 29.59
C ASP A 54 -7.62 5.60 28.68
N PRO A 55 -7.27 4.43 29.24
CA PRO A 55 -6.76 3.30 28.46
C PRO A 55 -7.79 2.74 27.46
N ASN A 56 -9.08 3.03 27.63
CA ASN A 56 -10.15 2.56 26.75
C ASN A 56 -10.41 3.53 25.58
N ARG A 57 -9.94 4.77 25.67
CA ARG A 57 -10.12 5.80 24.62
C ARG A 57 -8.85 6.10 23.85
N ILE A 58 -7.69 5.77 24.39
CA ILE A 58 -6.41 5.99 23.72
C ILE A 58 -6.19 4.97 22.61
N ASN A 59 -5.89 5.45 21.40
CA ASN A 59 -5.43 4.57 20.34
C ASN A 59 -3.99 4.12 20.66
N LYS A 60 -3.82 2.83 20.90
CA LYS A 60 -2.53 2.22 21.29
C LYS A 60 -1.50 2.25 20.16
N ASN A 61 -1.92 2.49 18.92
CA ASN A 61 -1.06 2.52 17.75
C ASN A 61 -0.55 3.92 17.42
N TYR A 62 -0.94 4.94 18.20
CA TYR A 62 -0.42 6.29 18.04
C TYR A 62 0.91 6.44 18.75
N ASN A 63 1.82 7.17 18.10
CA ASN A 63 3.10 7.54 18.66
C ASN A 63 3.16 9.05 18.92
N TYR A 64 4.20 9.49 19.61
CA TYR A 64 4.52 10.88 19.87
C TYR A 64 5.95 11.17 19.43
N ASP A 65 6.12 12.17 18.58
CA ASP A 65 7.44 12.72 18.25
C ASP A 65 7.85 13.69 19.35
N SER A 66 8.75 13.25 20.23
CA SER A 66 9.23 14.10 21.32
C SER A 66 10.15 15.24 20.89
N ILE A 67 10.71 15.18 19.68
CA ILE A 67 11.61 16.21 19.13
C ILE A 67 10.76 17.33 18.51
N LYS A 68 9.84 16.96 17.60
CA LYS A 68 8.91 17.90 16.95
C LYS A 68 7.70 18.26 17.81
N LYS A 69 7.53 17.59 18.97
CA LYS A 69 6.46 17.78 19.95
C LYS A 69 5.05 17.60 19.38
N GLN A 70 4.86 16.60 18.52
CA GLN A 70 3.60 16.35 17.80
C GLN A 70 3.14 14.90 17.88
N MET A 71 1.83 14.69 17.70
CA MET A 71 1.22 13.37 17.59
C MET A 71 1.53 12.71 16.25
N ILE A 72 1.73 11.40 16.26
CA ILE A 72 1.90 10.54 15.08
C ILE A 72 0.70 9.59 15.01
N TYR A 73 -0.24 9.86 14.11
CA TYR A 73 -1.46 9.07 13.95
C TYR A 73 -1.32 7.88 13.00
N GLY A 74 -0.43 8.00 12.00
CA GLY A 74 -0.01 6.89 11.16
C GLY A 74 1.27 7.27 10.43
N GLY A 75 2.37 6.88 11.06
CA GLY A 75 3.73 7.10 10.57
C GLY A 75 4.27 5.91 9.80
N LYS A 76 5.55 5.99 9.44
CA LYS A 76 6.23 4.90 8.74
C LYS A 76 6.15 3.61 9.53
N PHE A 77 5.89 2.50 8.85
CA PHE A 77 5.94 1.18 9.44
C PHE A 77 6.49 0.16 8.44
N SER A 78 7.13 -0.86 8.98
CA SER A 78 7.74 -1.96 8.23
C SER A 78 6.96 -3.25 8.50
N VAL A 79 6.83 -4.09 7.47
CA VAL A 79 6.11 -5.37 7.56
C VAL A 79 6.83 -6.42 6.74
N ASP A 80 6.63 -7.68 7.12
CA ASP A 80 6.96 -8.83 6.31
C ASP A 80 5.68 -9.56 5.86
N LYS A 81 5.87 -10.66 5.13
CA LYS A 81 4.76 -11.45 4.58
C LYS A 81 3.84 -12.05 5.64
N THR A 82 4.35 -12.30 6.85
CA THR A 82 3.56 -12.87 7.96
C THR A 82 2.59 -11.87 8.58
N ASN A 83 2.79 -10.58 8.33
CA ASN A 83 1.87 -9.53 8.78
C ASN A 83 0.68 -9.31 7.84
N LEU A 84 0.70 -9.91 6.64
CA LEU A 84 -0.33 -9.71 5.62
C LEU A 84 -1.51 -10.65 5.84
N GLN A 85 -2.71 -10.19 5.47
CA GLN A 85 -3.85 -11.09 5.31
C GLN A 85 -3.54 -12.17 4.27
N ALA A 86 -4.19 -13.33 4.40
CA ALA A 86 -3.94 -14.48 3.53
C ALA A 86 -4.18 -14.20 2.03
N LEU A 87 -5.14 -13.33 1.71
CA LEU A 87 -5.51 -12.99 0.34
C LEU A 87 -5.31 -11.48 0.10
N PRO A 88 -4.88 -11.08 -1.11
CA PRO A 88 -4.80 -9.67 -1.46
C PRO A 88 -6.20 -9.07 -1.57
N ILE A 89 -6.34 -7.82 -1.11
CA ILE A 89 -7.57 -7.05 -1.34
C ILE A 89 -7.67 -6.57 -2.79
N ILE A 90 -6.52 -6.33 -3.44
CA ILE A 90 -6.42 -6.03 -4.88
C ILE A 90 -5.45 -7.01 -5.52
N GLU A 91 -5.96 -7.84 -6.42
CA GLU A 91 -5.18 -8.82 -7.16
C GLU A 91 -4.41 -8.16 -8.32
N ASP A 92 -3.38 -8.84 -8.84
CA ASP A 92 -2.58 -8.35 -9.98
C ASP A 92 -3.40 -7.97 -11.21
N LYS A 93 -4.45 -8.75 -11.51
CA LYS A 93 -5.37 -8.48 -12.63
C LYS A 93 -6.21 -7.21 -12.43
N ASP A 94 -6.35 -6.74 -11.19
CA ASP A 94 -7.09 -5.53 -10.87
C ASP A 94 -6.23 -4.26 -11.02
N ILE A 95 -4.90 -4.42 -11.15
CA ILE A 95 -3.95 -3.32 -11.35
C ILE A 95 -3.59 -3.22 -12.83
N LEU A 96 -4.19 -2.24 -13.52
CA LEU A 96 -4.00 -2.04 -14.95
C LEU A 96 -2.67 -1.37 -15.24
N LYS A 97 -2.39 -0.25 -14.58
CA LYS A 97 -1.20 0.56 -14.80
C LYS A 97 -0.82 1.35 -13.55
N PHE A 98 0.40 1.85 -13.54
CA PHE A 98 0.85 2.89 -12.63
C PHE A 98 1.28 4.11 -13.43
N ASN A 99 0.71 5.27 -13.12
CA ASN A 99 1.10 6.55 -13.68
C ASN A 99 2.09 7.24 -12.73
N LEU A 100 3.35 7.31 -13.15
CA LEU A 100 4.47 7.81 -12.35
C LEU A 100 4.36 9.30 -12.05
N SER A 101 4.07 10.12 -13.06
CA SER A 101 3.95 11.58 -12.89
C SER A 101 2.81 12.01 -11.97
N ARG A 102 1.77 11.17 -11.83
CA ARG A 102 0.65 11.40 -10.91
C ARG A 102 0.70 10.56 -9.63
N SER A 103 1.71 9.72 -9.46
CA SER A 103 1.78 8.71 -8.40
C SER A 103 0.47 7.92 -8.22
N GLU A 104 -0.11 7.44 -9.32
CA GLU A 104 -1.47 6.91 -9.36
C GLU A 104 -1.55 5.46 -9.84
N LEU A 105 -2.26 4.63 -9.08
CA LEU A 105 -2.68 3.30 -9.50
C LEU A 105 -3.96 3.38 -10.33
N ILE A 106 -3.90 2.87 -11.56
CA ILE A 106 -5.07 2.72 -12.42
C ILE A 106 -5.63 1.33 -12.19
N LEU A 107 -6.81 1.25 -11.58
CA LEU A 107 -7.46 -0.02 -11.20
C LEU A 107 -8.64 -0.37 -12.11
N THR A 108 -8.94 -1.66 -12.22
CA THR A 108 -10.20 -2.15 -12.81
C THR A 108 -11.40 -1.68 -11.99
N LYS A 109 -12.59 -1.64 -12.59
CA LYS A 109 -13.84 -1.33 -11.86
C LYS A 109 -14.03 -2.20 -10.62
N ARG A 110 -13.64 -3.48 -10.68
CA ARG A 110 -13.65 -4.39 -9.53
C ARG A 110 -12.73 -3.88 -8.43
N GLY A 111 -11.46 -3.58 -8.72
CA GLY A 111 -10.51 -3.05 -7.73
C GLY A 111 -11.00 -1.76 -7.08
N GLN A 112 -11.54 -0.83 -7.88
CA GLN A 112 -12.13 0.41 -7.34
C GLN A 112 -13.33 0.13 -6.44
N TYR A 113 -14.21 -0.79 -6.85
CA TYR A 113 -15.37 -1.19 -6.07
C TYR A 113 -14.95 -1.82 -4.74
N THR A 114 -13.99 -2.74 -4.71
CA THR A 114 -13.50 -3.38 -3.49
C THR A 114 -13.06 -2.35 -2.45
N LEU A 115 -12.28 -1.34 -2.85
CA LEU A 115 -11.78 -0.31 -1.93
C LEU A 115 -12.90 0.59 -1.38
N SER A 116 -14.03 0.70 -2.07
CA SER A 116 -15.19 1.44 -1.56
C SER A 116 -15.91 0.76 -0.37
N PHE A 117 -15.65 -0.53 -0.12
CA PHE A 117 -16.22 -1.28 1.00
C PHE A 117 -15.27 -1.42 2.19
N LEU A 118 -14.10 -0.80 2.14
CA LEU A 118 -13.22 -0.71 3.30
C LEU A 118 -13.95 -0.07 4.48
N ASP A 119 -13.78 -0.65 5.66
CA ASP A 119 -14.26 -0.06 6.91
C ASP A 119 -13.68 1.36 7.06
N LYS A 120 -14.41 2.28 7.69
CA LYS A 120 -13.97 3.67 7.96
C LYS A 120 -12.80 3.75 8.95
N ASN A 121 -12.48 2.64 9.61
CA ASN A 121 -11.32 2.51 10.48
C ASN A 121 -9.98 2.67 9.72
N ILE A 122 -8.90 2.81 10.49
CA ILE A 122 -7.54 2.89 9.91
C ILE A 122 -7.19 1.53 9.32
N ASN A 123 -7.11 1.46 7.99
CA ASN A 123 -6.68 0.27 7.28
C ASN A 123 -5.24 0.46 6.80
N GLN A 124 -4.31 -0.32 7.33
CA GLN A 124 -2.94 -0.39 6.81
C GLN A 124 -2.87 -1.34 5.62
N PHE A 125 -2.08 -0.98 4.62
CA PHE A 125 -1.85 -1.80 3.44
C PHE A 125 -0.37 -1.97 3.14
N ALA A 126 -0.06 -3.00 2.36
CA ALA A 126 1.21 -3.18 1.68
C ALA A 126 0.97 -3.46 0.19
N ILE A 127 1.65 -2.70 -0.68
CA ILE A 127 1.82 -3.05 -2.09
C ILE A 127 3.00 -4.02 -2.16
N CYS A 128 2.73 -5.18 -2.73
CA CYS A 128 3.65 -6.30 -2.78
C CYS A 128 4.06 -6.62 -4.22
N VAL A 129 5.27 -7.18 -4.36
CA VAL A 129 5.75 -7.83 -5.58
C VAL A 129 5.98 -9.31 -5.29
N ASP A 130 5.26 -10.19 -5.98
CA ASP A 130 5.19 -11.64 -5.71
C ASP A 130 4.95 -11.95 -4.22
N GLY A 131 4.02 -11.21 -3.60
CA GLY A 131 3.66 -11.34 -2.18
C GLY A 131 4.70 -10.81 -1.18
N ASN A 132 5.77 -10.16 -1.64
CA ASN A 132 6.75 -9.50 -0.76
C ASN A 132 6.40 -8.02 -0.61
N PRO A 133 6.21 -7.49 0.61
CA PRO A 133 5.94 -6.07 0.85
C PRO A 133 7.06 -5.18 0.29
N ILE A 134 6.69 -4.19 -0.53
CA ILE A 134 7.64 -3.19 -1.09
C ILE A 134 7.30 -1.78 -0.62
N LEU A 135 6.02 -1.40 -0.63
CA LEU A 135 5.53 -0.10 -0.18
C LEU A 135 4.43 -0.32 0.85
N THR A 136 4.53 0.34 2.00
CA THR A 136 3.50 0.33 3.05
C THR A 136 2.76 1.65 3.10
N GLY A 137 1.52 1.63 3.54
CA GLY A 137 0.73 2.85 3.69
C GLY A 137 -0.62 2.64 4.37
N TYR A 138 -1.47 3.66 4.29
CA TYR A 138 -2.78 3.69 4.90
C TYR A 138 -3.88 3.97 3.86
N PHE A 139 -5.00 3.26 3.91
CA PHE A 139 -6.21 3.73 3.25
C PHE A 139 -6.87 4.79 4.13
N ARG A 140 -6.96 6.01 3.61
CA ARG A 140 -7.55 7.15 4.30
C ARG A 140 -8.95 7.41 3.77
N TYR A 141 -9.94 7.31 4.65
CA TYR A 141 -11.27 7.81 4.33
C TYR A 141 -11.19 9.33 4.13
N ASN A 142 -11.65 9.83 2.97
CA ASN A 142 -11.42 11.22 2.58
C ASN A 142 -11.99 12.27 3.55
N TYR A 143 -13.06 11.93 4.27
CA TYR A 143 -13.70 12.79 5.27
C TYR A 143 -13.17 12.55 6.71
N SER A 144 -12.12 11.75 6.88
CA SER A 144 -11.46 11.58 8.17
C SER A 144 -10.64 12.82 8.53
N SER A 145 -10.63 13.22 9.81
CA SER A 145 -9.73 14.27 10.32
C SER A 145 -8.30 13.77 10.59
N VAL A 146 -8.04 12.46 10.40
CA VAL A 146 -6.72 11.88 10.63
C VAL A 146 -5.74 12.30 9.53
N ILE A 147 -4.57 12.76 9.96
CA ILE A 147 -3.44 13.15 9.10
C ILE A 147 -2.37 12.06 9.17
N TYR A 148 -1.98 11.52 8.02
CA TYR A 148 -0.89 10.56 7.87
C TYR A 148 0.32 11.28 7.28
N SER A 149 1.50 11.17 7.90
CA SER A 149 2.74 11.64 7.28
C SER A 149 3.42 10.56 6.42
N TRP A 150 2.94 9.32 6.50
CA TRP A 150 3.40 8.23 5.65
C TRP A 150 2.54 8.09 4.38
N ASN A 151 2.89 7.15 3.51
CA ASN A 151 2.13 6.91 2.28
C ASN A 151 0.67 6.61 2.61
N TYR A 152 -0.26 7.19 1.86
CA TYR A 152 -1.67 6.90 1.97
C TYR A 152 -2.40 7.04 0.64
N ILE A 153 -3.51 6.33 0.53
CA ILE A 153 -4.43 6.39 -0.61
C ILE A 153 -5.80 6.83 -0.07
N GLY A 154 -6.33 7.91 -0.63
CA GLY A 154 -7.68 8.38 -0.30
C GLY A 154 -8.76 7.50 -0.90
N TYR A 155 -9.82 7.20 -0.14
CA TYR A 155 -11.01 6.52 -0.65
C TYR A 155 -12.31 7.10 -0.10
N ASN A 156 -13.40 6.83 -0.81
CA ASN A 156 -14.76 7.15 -0.36
C ASN A 156 -15.48 5.84 -0.02
N TYR A 157 -16.16 5.84 1.12
CA TYR A 157 -16.94 4.71 1.57
C TYR A 157 -18.24 4.59 0.76
N TYR A 158 -18.69 3.36 0.52
CA TYR A 158 -19.77 3.09 -0.43
C TYR A 158 -21.11 3.75 -0.09
N LYS A 159 -21.39 4.03 1.19
CA LYS A 159 -22.62 4.73 1.60
C LYS A 159 -22.64 6.21 1.21
N ASP A 160 -21.50 6.75 0.77
CA ASP A 160 -21.32 8.14 0.37
C ASP A 160 -21.27 8.28 -1.17
N LYS A 161 -21.68 7.22 -1.92
CA LYS A 161 -21.55 7.06 -3.39
C LYS A 161 -22.37 8.03 -4.24
N GLU A 162 -23.37 8.70 -3.68
CA GLU A 162 -24.17 9.70 -4.44
C GLU A 162 -23.32 10.89 -4.93
N LYS A 163 -22.07 11.02 -4.47
CA LYS A 163 -21.25 12.21 -4.71
C LYS A 163 -20.05 12.08 -5.65
N LEU A 164 -19.59 10.89 -6.10
CA LEU A 164 -18.32 10.83 -6.87
C LEU A 164 -18.23 9.78 -7.99
N GLU A 165 -17.90 10.28 -9.18
CA GLU A 165 -17.35 9.57 -10.34
C GLU A 165 -15.89 9.12 -10.06
N ASN A 166 -15.54 7.89 -10.49
CA ASN A 166 -14.17 7.34 -10.61
C ASN A 166 -13.13 7.82 -9.56
N PRO A 167 -13.04 7.20 -8.37
CA PRO A 167 -12.00 7.52 -7.41
C PRO A 167 -10.62 7.28 -8.03
N LYS A 168 -9.74 8.28 -7.96
CA LYS A 168 -8.33 8.15 -8.35
C LYS A 168 -7.55 7.56 -7.17
N PHE A 169 -6.76 6.52 -7.43
CA PHE A 169 -5.96 5.85 -6.40
C PHE A 169 -4.54 6.41 -6.39
N VAL A 170 -4.45 7.69 -6.00
CA VAL A 170 -3.19 8.41 -5.90
C VAL A 170 -2.55 8.15 -4.54
N ILE A 171 -1.24 7.90 -4.55
CA ILE A 171 -0.44 7.66 -3.35
C ILE A 171 0.20 8.99 -2.93
N PHE A 172 -0.22 9.49 -1.78
CA PHE A 172 0.28 10.74 -1.19
C PHE A 172 1.02 10.48 0.10
N HIS A 173 1.78 11.46 0.58
CA HIS A 173 2.16 11.57 1.98
C HIS A 173 2.13 13.05 2.41
N ASN A 174 2.13 13.32 3.72
CA ASN A 174 2.33 14.67 4.25
C ASN A 174 3.75 14.78 4.81
N LEU A 175 4.41 15.93 4.60
CA LEU A 175 5.78 16.15 5.10
C LEU A 175 5.84 16.27 6.64
N ASN A 176 4.72 16.62 7.27
CA ASN A 176 4.57 16.75 8.70
C ASN A 176 3.14 16.36 9.14
N TYR A 177 2.88 16.40 10.45
CA TYR A 177 1.56 16.10 11.03
C TYR A 177 0.78 17.37 11.39
N SER A 178 1.34 18.56 11.14
CA SER A 178 0.74 19.85 11.49
C SER A 178 -0.08 20.46 10.35
N ASP A 179 0.31 20.21 9.10
CA ASP A 179 -0.27 20.86 7.93
C ASP A 179 -0.79 19.84 6.93
N TRP A 180 -2.02 20.05 6.48
CA TRP A 180 -2.68 19.21 5.50
C TRP A 180 -2.24 19.56 4.07
N LYS A 181 -0.96 19.30 3.78
CA LYS A 181 -0.34 19.61 2.50
C LYS A 181 0.22 18.33 1.86
N PRO A 182 -0.65 17.50 1.24
CA PRO A 182 -0.21 16.28 0.60
C PRO A 182 0.75 16.56 -0.55
N VAL A 183 1.78 15.74 -0.64
CA VAL A 183 2.68 15.65 -1.79
C VAL A 183 2.59 14.24 -2.38
N LEU A 184 2.91 14.12 -3.66
CA LEU A 184 2.94 12.81 -4.32
C LEU A 184 4.07 11.97 -3.74
N THR A 185 3.81 10.68 -3.55
CA THR A 185 4.86 9.75 -3.17
C THR A 185 5.80 9.56 -4.36
N ASN A 186 7.10 9.70 -4.15
CA ASN A 186 8.07 9.41 -5.20
C ASN A 186 8.27 7.89 -5.29
N LEU A 187 7.76 7.25 -6.35
CA LEU A 187 7.97 5.81 -6.53
C LEU A 187 9.38 5.43 -6.96
N GLU A 188 10.24 6.40 -7.30
CA GLU A 188 11.67 6.15 -7.50
C GLU A 188 12.34 5.66 -6.21
N ASP A 189 11.79 5.99 -5.04
CA ASP A 189 12.24 5.46 -3.74
C ASP A 189 11.95 3.96 -3.58
N TYR A 190 11.15 3.37 -4.49
CA TYR A 190 10.72 1.97 -4.48
C TYR A 190 11.12 1.26 -5.78
N PRO A 191 12.43 1.11 -6.07
CA PRO A 191 12.92 0.65 -7.37
C PRO A 191 12.42 -0.75 -7.77
N LYS A 192 12.20 -1.63 -6.79
CA LYS A 192 11.64 -2.97 -7.04
C LYS A 192 10.20 -2.90 -7.55
N LEU A 193 9.37 -2.01 -7.00
CA LEU A 193 7.99 -1.82 -7.45
C LEU A 193 7.95 -1.18 -8.83
N LEU A 194 8.78 -0.15 -9.06
CA LEU A 194 8.91 0.50 -10.35
C LEU A 194 9.33 -0.48 -11.44
N GLN A 195 10.34 -1.31 -11.15
CA GLN A 195 10.82 -2.35 -12.06
C GLN A 195 9.72 -3.39 -12.38
N ALA A 196 8.90 -3.79 -11.41
CA ALA A 196 7.80 -4.72 -11.64
C ALA A 196 6.74 -4.13 -12.60
N PHE A 197 6.40 -2.85 -12.45
CA PHE A 197 5.52 -2.16 -13.39
C PHE A 197 6.13 -2.03 -14.79
N GLU A 198 7.42 -1.73 -14.88
CA GLU A 198 8.14 -1.59 -16.15
C GLU A 198 8.23 -2.92 -16.91
N LYS A 199 8.66 -4.00 -16.25
CA LYS A 199 8.75 -5.35 -16.83
C LYS A 199 7.41 -5.90 -17.29
N SER A 200 6.31 -5.49 -16.65
CA SER A 200 4.96 -5.91 -17.03
C SER A 200 4.31 -5.01 -18.09
N GLY A 201 5.00 -3.97 -18.57
CA GLY A 201 4.44 -3.01 -19.53
C GLY A 201 3.31 -2.15 -18.95
N ARG A 202 3.23 -2.07 -17.62
CA ARG A 202 2.18 -1.36 -16.88
C ARG A 202 2.63 -0.01 -16.31
N LEU A 203 3.89 0.38 -16.55
CA LEU A 203 4.38 1.71 -16.17
C LEU A 203 4.03 2.75 -17.24
N GLN A 204 3.36 3.83 -16.82
CA GLN A 204 3.16 5.04 -17.61
C GLN A 204 4.02 6.15 -16.99
N ARG A 205 4.93 6.72 -17.77
CA ARG A 205 5.76 7.87 -17.37
C ARG A 205 5.01 9.17 -17.67
#